data_AF-A0A7T6VGH7-F1
#
_entry.id   AF-A0A7T6VGH7-F1
#
_cell.length_a   1.000
_cell.length_b   1.000
_cell.length_c   1.000
_cell.angle_alpha   90.00
_cell.angle_beta   90.00
_cell.angle_gamma   90.00
#
_symmetry.space_group_name_H-M   'P 1'
#
loop_
_entity.id
_entity.type
_entity.pdbx_description
1 polymer ?
#
loop_
_entity_poly.entity_id
_entity_poly.type
_entity_poly.pdbx_seq_one_letter_code
_entity_poly.pdbx_strand_id
1 'polypeptide(L)'
;MAVPQRARQLQTETYWDRNGSTRTNRFTCEGFALRLLVQFAALRGLPIKLTTGVRSYRNVDIDGESEHSRYDSTMYGFAEMVSLTFDAPDTQRTDSNTVCLSTTRPLLPEDMLVQANDRAGIGHHVQLVTGTSPASISILQGNSSGVIVRPFTTIMRIFGRNRANPQSASYAGMGVESGTTHPVRKGGTSRTRRPVPK
;
A
#
# COMPACT_ATOMS: atom_id res chain seq x y z
N MET A 1 10.96 -12.60 10.37
CA MET A 1 11.42 -11.20 10.26
C MET A 1 10.28 -10.26 10.66
N ALA A 2 10.59 -9.24 11.48
CA ALA A 2 9.62 -8.22 11.91
C ALA A 2 9.30 -7.22 10.78
N VAL A 3 8.09 -6.65 10.75
CA VAL A 3 7.63 -5.77 9.66
C VAL A 3 8.49 -4.50 9.53
N PRO A 4 8.95 -3.82 10.60
CA PRO A 4 9.76 -2.61 10.45
C PRO A 4 11.11 -2.88 9.81
N GLN A 5 11.72 -4.04 10.09
CA GLN A 5 12.95 -4.46 9.44
C GLN A 5 12.72 -4.72 7.95
N ARG A 6 11.63 -5.40 7.60
CA ARG A 6 11.25 -5.64 6.19
C ARG A 6 10.98 -4.35 5.46
N ALA A 7 10.27 -3.41 6.09
CA ALA A 7 9.97 -2.10 5.54
C ALA A 7 11.24 -1.29 5.23
N ARG A 8 12.27 -1.39 6.08
CA ARG A 8 13.60 -0.80 5.80
C ARG A 8 14.32 -1.52 4.66
N GLN A 9 14.27 -2.85 4.62
CA GLN A 9 14.86 -3.59 3.51
C GLN A 9 14.17 -3.25 2.16
N LEU A 10 12.86 -2.98 2.15
CA LEU A 10 12.17 -2.53 0.94
C LEU A 10 12.73 -1.22 0.36
N GLN A 11 13.37 -0.37 1.18
CA GLN A 11 13.99 0.88 0.71
C GLN A 11 15.18 0.61 -0.24
N THR A 12 15.86 -0.52 -0.06
CA THR A 12 17.09 -0.86 -0.78
C THR A 12 16.99 -2.16 -1.59
N GLU A 13 15.89 -2.91 -1.45
CA GLU A 13 15.68 -4.15 -2.17
C GLU A 13 15.57 -3.90 -3.68
N THR A 14 16.26 -4.75 -4.42
CA THR A 14 16.07 -4.93 -5.86
C THR A 14 15.36 -6.26 -6.09
N TYR A 15 14.55 -6.32 -7.14
CA TYR A 15 13.90 -7.57 -7.53
C TYR A 15 13.92 -7.73 -9.05
N TRP A 16 13.74 -8.97 -9.49
CA TRP A 16 13.68 -9.33 -10.90
C TRP A 16 12.21 -9.28 -11.34
N ASP A 17 11.93 -8.58 -12.42
CA ASP A 17 10.63 -8.69 -13.10
C ASP A 17 10.56 -9.95 -13.97
N ARG A 18 9.39 -10.20 -14.58
CA ARG A 18 9.14 -11.34 -15.48
C ARG A 18 10.14 -11.49 -16.61
N ASN A 19 10.72 -10.37 -17.05
CA ASN A 19 11.68 -10.34 -18.15
C ASN A 19 13.13 -10.50 -17.66
N GLY A 20 13.33 -10.81 -16.37
CA GLY A 20 14.65 -10.92 -15.77
C GLY A 20 15.38 -9.58 -15.68
N SER A 21 14.67 -8.45 -15.66
CA SER A 21 15.29 -7.15 -15.44
C SER A 21 15.32 -6.79 -13.95
N THR A 22 16.47 -6.37 -13.45
CA THR A 22 16.61 -5.85 -12.08
C THR A 22 15.92 -4.50 -11.95
N ARG A 23 15.00 -4.38 -11.00
CA ARG A 23 14.28 -3.14 -10.69
C ARG A 23 14.70 -2.59 -9.34
N THR A 24 14.91 -1.28 -9.28
CA THR A 24 14.99 -0.55 -8.00
C THR A 24 13.58 -0.30 -7.48
N ASN A 25 13.37 -0.57 -6.20
CA ASN A 25 12.09 -0.35 -5.56
C ASN A 25 11.67 1.14 -5.59
N ARG A 26 10.53 1.39 -6.24
CA ARG A 26 9.84 2.68 -6.26
C ARG A 26 8.38 2.42 -5.89
N PHE A 27 7.80 3.28 -5.07
CA PHE A 27 6.46 3.05 -4.55
C PHE A 27 5.69 4.35 -4.43
N THR A 28 4.44 4.36 -4.90
CA THR A 28 3.43 5.28 -4.38
C THR A 28 3.14 4.97 -2.90
N CYS A 29 2.44 5.85 -2.19
CA CYS A 29 2.20 5.65 -0.75
C CYS A 29 1.46 4.33 -0.45
N GLU A 30 0.40 4.05 -1.22
CA GLU A 30 -0.37 2.82 -1.17
C GLU A 30 0.40 1.63 -1.74
N GLY A 31 1.20 1.83 -2.80
CA GLY A 31 2.04 0.78 -3.38
C GLY A 31 3.06 0.23 -2.39
N PHE A 32 3.63 1.10 -1.54
CA PHE A 32 4.55 0.69 -0.48
C PHE A 32 3.84 -0.17 0.58
N ALA A 33 2.69 0.30 1.07
CA ALA A 33 1.89 -0.41 2.06
C ALA A 33 1.41 -1.78 1.52
N LEU A 34 0.95 -1.80 0.27
CA LEU A 34 0.54 -2.99 -0.44
C LEU A 34 1.69 -3.99 -0.58
N ARG A 35 2.86 -3.53 -1.04
CA ARG A 35 4.05 -4.38 -1.19
C ARG A 35 4.43 -5.04 0.13
N LEU A 36 4.42 -4.28 1.22
CA LEU A 36 4.76 -4.78 2.54
C LEU A 36 3.75 -5.83 3.03
N LEU A 37 2.45 -5.56 2.87
CA LEU A 37 1.38 -6.50 3.24
C LEU A 37 1.49 -7.81 2.46
N VAL A 38 1.67 -7.71 1.14
CA VAL A 38 1.76 -8.88 0.25
C VAL A 38 2.99 -9.72 0.59
N GLN A 39 4.17 -9.11 0.77
CA GLN A 39 5.37 -9.84 1.18
C GLN A 39 5.20 -10.47 2.57
N PHE A 40 4.64 -9.74 3.53
CA PHE A 40 4.40 -10.25 4.88
C PHE A 40 3.52 -11.51 4.85
N ALA A 41 2.42 -11.47 4.09
CA ALA A 41 1.49 -12.56 3.94
C ALA A 41 2.11 -13.75 3.22
N ALA A 42 2.78 -13.50 2.08
CA ALA A 42 3.42 -14.55 1.28
C ALA A 42 4.49 -15.32 2.07
N LEU A 43 5.34 -14.61 2.82
CA LEU A 43 6.39 -15.22 3.66
C LEU A 43 5.83 -16.06 4.82
N ARG A 44 4.52 -15.94 5.11
CA ARG A 44 3.83 -16.67 6.18
C ARG A 44 2.75 -17.62 5.65
N GLY A 45 2.63 -17.77 4.33
CA GLY A 45 1.58 -18.58 3.71
C GLY A 45 0.16 -18.09 4.02
N LEU A 46 -0.02 -16.79 4.31
CA LEU A 46 -1.32 -16.24 4.68
C LEU A 46 -2.14 -15.89 3.42
N PRO A 47 -3.44 -16.26 3.38
CA PRO A 47 -4.35 -15.75 2.38
C PRO A 47 -4.57 -14.25 2.56
N ILE A 48 -4.61 -13.53 1.45
CA ILE A 48 -5.03 -12.13 1.40
C ILE A 48 -6.11 -11.96 0.34
N LYS A 49 -7.14 -11.20 0.70
CA LYS A 49 -8.15 -10.71 -0.23
C LYS A 49 -8.17 -9.19 -0.17
N LEU A 50 -7.90 -8.54 -1.29
CA LEU A 50 -7.92 -7.08 -1.42
C LEU A 50 -9.00 -6.65 -2.39
N THR A 51 -9.88 -5.76 -1.94
CA THR A 51 -11.06 -5.30 -2.70
C THR A 51 -10.90 -3.84 -3.08
N THR A 52 -10.91 -3.57 -4.39
CA THR A 52 -10.94 -2.23 -4.98
C THR A 52 -12.39 -1.82 -5.28
N GLY A 53 -12.61 -0.62 -5.83
CA GLY A 53 -13.95 -0.18 -6.22
C GLY A 53 -14.54 -0.96 -7.40
N VAL A 54 -13.71 -1.77 -8.08
CA VAL A 54 -14.06 -2.43 -9.34
C VAL A 54 -13.84 -3.94 -9.31
N ARG A 55 -13.02 -4.49 -8.40
CA ARG A 55 -12.78 -5.94 -8.29
C ARG A 55 -12.19 -6.38 -6.96
N SER A 56 -12.08 -7.68 -6.76
CA SER A 56 -11.33 -8.30 -5.66
C SER A 56 -10.15 -9.09 -6.21
N TYR A 57 -9.02 -9.05 -5.50
CA TYR A 57 -7.82 -9.83 -5.79
C TYR A 57 -7.53 -10.78 -4.64
N ARG A 58 -7.09 -12.00 -4.95
CA ARG A 58 -6.70 -13.01 -3.97
C ARG A 58 -5.36 -13.61 -4.36
N ASN A 59 -4.43 -13.70 -3.41
CA ASN A 59 -3.09 -14.25 -3.69
C ASN A 59 -3.08 -15.78 -3.84
N VAL A 60 -4.18 -16.44 -3.49
CA VAL A 60 -4.36 -17.89 -3.59
C VAL A 60 -5.14 -18.31 -4.84
N ASP A 61 -5.82 -17.38 -5.50
CA ASP A 61 -6.56 -17.63 -6.74
C ASP A 61 -5.66 -17.19 -7.90
N ILE A 62 -4.83 -18.11 -8.40
CA ILE A 62 -3.84 -17.82 -9.44
C ILE A 62 -4.50 -17.77 -10.83
N ASP A 63 -5.71 -18.31 -10.98
CA ASP A 63 -6.38 -18.49 -12.28
C ASP A 63 -7.69 -17.69 -12.38
N GLY A 64 -7.87 -16.94 -13.48
CA GLY A 64 -9.21 -16.48 -13.91
C GLY A 64 -9.32 -15.06 -14.47
N GLU A 65 -8.39 -14.15 -14.20
CA GLU A 65 -8.48 -12.76 -14.68
C GLU A 65 -7.45 -12.49 -15.80
N SER A 66 -7.85 -11.77 -16.85
CA SER A 66 -7.00 -11.49 -18.02
C SER A 66 -5.67 -10.84 -17.67
N GLU A 67 -5.65 -10.04 -16.59
CA GLU A 67 -4.45 -9.37 -16.11
C GLU A 67 -3.45 -10.33 -15.45
N HIS A 68 -3.88 -11.49 -14.93
CA HIS A 68 -2.97 -12.49 -14.33
C HIS A 68 -1.93 -12.97 -15.34
N SER A 69 -2.32 -13.09 -16.61
CA SER A 69 -1.41 -13.50 -17.69
C SER A 69 -0.28 -12.50 -17.96
N ARG A 70 -0.39 -11.24 -17.47
CA ARG A 70 0.60 -10.18 -17.67
C ARG A 70 1.62 -10.09 -16.54
N TYR A 71 1.30 -10.57 -15.35
CA TYR A 71 2.16 -10.50 -14.17
C TYR A 71 2.70 -11.89 -13.80
N ASP A 72 3.80 -11.92 -13.07
CA ASP A 72 4.34 -13.18 -12.56
C ASP A 72 3.44 -13.77 -11.47
N SER A 73 3.33 -15.09 -11.43
CA SER A 73 2.68 -15.84 -10.34
C SER A 73 3.56 -15.89 -9.07
N THR A 74 4.13 -14.75 -8.71
CA THR A 74 4.93 -14.53 -7.50
C THR A 74 4.23 -13.51 -6.61
N MET A 75 4.66 -13.40 -5.34
CA MET A 75 4.19 -12.33 -4.46
C MET A 75 4.44 -10.93 -5.07
N TYR A 76 5.45 -10.80 -5.93
CA TYR A 76 5.79 -9.54 -6.58
C TYR A 76 4.82 -9.21 -7.71
N GLY A 77 4.56 -10.14 -8.61
CA GLY A 77 3.58 -9.95 -9.67
C GLY A 77 2.17 -9.76 -9.13
N PHE A 78 1.80 -10.44 -8.03
CA PHE A 78 0.53 -10.17 -7.35
C PHE A 78 0.43 -8.72 -6.84
N ALA A 79 1.47 -8.20 -6.18
CA ALA A 79 1.48 -6.82 -5.70
C ALA A 79 1.38 -5.81 -6.86
N GLU A 80 2.07 -6.06 -7.97
CA GLU A 80 2.04 -5.20 -9.17
C GLU A 80 0.66 -5.19 -9.83
N MET A 81 0.04 -6.37 -9.93
CA MET A 81 -1.31 -6.52 -10.47
C MET A 81 -2.35 -5.76 -9.63
N VAL A 82 -2.28 -5.86 -8.30
CA VAL A 82 -3.21 -5.15 -7.41
C VAL A 82 -3.02 -3.62 -7.53
N SER A 83 -1.77 -3.16 -7.71
CA SER A 83 -1.42 -1.74 -7.87
C SER A 83 -2.08 -1.07 -9.09
N LEU A 84 -2.60 -1.85 -10.04
CA LEU A 84 -3.31 -1.31 -11.21
C LEU A 84 -4.60 -0.57 -10.86
N THR A 85 -5.29 -0.99 -9.80
CA THR A 85 -6.59 -0.42 -9.42
C THR A 85 -6.72 -0.07 -7.95
N PHE A 86 -5.70 -0.39 -7.14
CA PHE A 86 -5.69 -0.14 -5.71
C PHE A 86 -5.15 1.26 -5.41
N ASP A 87 -6.00 2.13 -4.90
CA ASP A 87 -5.66 3.49 -4.46
C ASP A 87 -5.71 3.61 -2.91
N ALA A 88 -5.17 4.69 -2.34
CA ALA A 88 -5.23 4.96 -0.90
C ALA A 88 -6.64 4.85 -0.23
N PRO A 89 -7.76 5.25 -0.87
CA PRO A 89 -9.11 5.03 -0.33
C PRO A 89 -9.46 3.54 -0.16
N ASP A 90 -8.84 2.66 -0.94
CA ASP A 90 -9.14 1.24 -0.90
C ASP A 90 -8.60 0.62 0.40
N THR A 91 -7.47 1.12 0.93
CA THR A 91 -6.90 0.71 2.22
C THR A 91 -7.89 0.87 3.37
N GLN A 92 -8.76 1.87 3.35
CA GLN A 92 -9.71 2.14 4.44
C GLN A 92 -11.08 1.46 4.30
N ARG A 93 -11.31 0.65 3.26
CA ARG A 93 -12.62 -0.01 3.08
C ARG A 93 -12.94 -0.96 4.24
N THR A 94 -13.97 -0.61 5.00
CA THR A 94 -14.50 -1.42 6.10
C THR A 94 -15.09 -2.73 5.57
N ASP A 95 -14.96 -3.80 6.35
CA ASP A 95 -15.51 -5.15 6.11
C ASP A 95 -15.00 -5.83 4.82
N SER A 96 -14.06 -5.17 4.13
CA SER A 96 -13.40 -5.66 2.93
C SER A 96 -11.89 -5.78 3.15
N ASN A 97 -11.21 -4.64 3.38
CA ASN A 97 -9.75 -4.59 3.55
C ASN A 97 -9.35 -4.32 4.99
N THR A 98 -10.25 -3.70 5.77
CA THR A 98 -10.04 -3.42 7.19
C THR A 98 -11.23 -3.83 8.03
N VAL A 99 -10.97 -4.14 9.29
CA VAL A 99 -12.00 -4.22 10.34
C VAL A 99 -11.93 -2.98 11.22
N CYS A 100 -13.09 -2.46 11.59
CA CYS A 100 -13.19 -1.44 12.62
C CYS A 100 -12.96 -2.10 13.98
N LEU A 101 -12.05 -1.54 14.77
CA LEU A 101 -11.90 -1.96 16.16
C LEU A 101 -13.01 -1.31 17.01
N SER A 102 -13.53 -2.07 17.97
CA SER A 102 -14.55 -1.58 18.91
C SER A 102 -13.99 -0.59 19.93
N THR A 103 -12.68 -0.61 20.17
CA THR A 103 -11.99 0.28 21.10
C THR A 103 -10.78 0.94 20.44
N THR A 104 -10.53 2.19 20.85
CA THR A 104 -9.27 2.86 20.52
C THR A 104 -8.15 2.21 21.31
N ARG A 105 -7.06 1.86 20.63
CA ARG A 105 -5.83 1.34 21.24
C ARG A 105 -4.65 2.21 20.85
N PRO A 106 -3.54 2.17 21.60
CA PRO A 106 -2.30 2.80 21.18
C PRO A 106 -1.88 2.30 19.80
N LEU A 107 -1.31 3.21 19.01
CA LEU A 107 -0.59 2.85 17.80
C LEU A 107 0.61 2.00 18.18
N LEU A 108 0.85 0.98 17.38
CA LEU A 108 2.02 0.11 17.49
C LEU A 108 2.84 0.23 16.20
N PRO A 109 4.15 -0.09 16.24
CA PRO A 109 4.86 -0.46 15.03
C PRO A 109 4.03 -1.46 14.22
N GLU A 110 4.19 -1.44 12.90
CA GLU A 110 3.46 -2.27 11.94
C GLU A 110 2.03 -1.82 11.64
N ASP A 111 1.44 -0.90 12.43
CA ASP A 111 0.15 -0.29 12.09
C ASP A 111 0.26 0.58 10.83
N MET A 112 -0.79 0.56 10.00
CA MET A 112 -0.93 1.45 8.85
C MET A 112 -1.82 2.65 9.22
N LEU A 113 -1.33 3.85 8.94
CA LEU A 113 -2.07 5.10 9.04
C LEU A 113 -2.59 5.49 7.67
N VAL A 114 -3.87 5.83 7.60
CA VAL A 114 -4.50 6.38 6.39
C VAL A 114 -4.90 7.82 6.70
N GLN A 115 -4.32 8.78 5.98
CA GLN A 115 -4.71 10.18 6.09
C GLN A 115 -5.99 10.39 5.30
N ALA A 116 -7.04 10.86 5.99
CA ALA A 116 -8.38 10.96 5.44
C ALA A 116 -9.16 12.19 5.92
N ASN A 117 -8.87 12.71 7.12
CA ASN A 117 -9.69 13.74 7.77
C ASN A 117 -9.64 15.10 7.06
N ASP A 118 -8.51 15.43 6.46
CA ASP A 118 -8.28 16.59 5.59
C ASP A 118 -8.92 16.45 4.20
N ARG A 119 -9.52 15.29 3.90
CA ARG A 119 -10.22 15.02 2.64
C ARG A 119 -11.58 14.37 2.84
N ALA A 120 -12.41 14.97 3.71
CA ALA A 120 -13.80 14.53 3.95
C ALA A 120 -13.92 13.03 4.30
N GLY A 121 -12.93 12.46 4.99
CA GLY A 121 -12.89 11.04 5.36
C GLY A 121 -12.46 10.10 4.23
N ILE A 122 -11.95 10.63 3.10
CA ILE A 122 -11.45 9.84 1.98
C ILE A 122 -9.93 9.71 2.09
N GLY A 123 -9.47 8.47 2.33
CA GLY A 123 -8.06 8.12 2.38
C GLY A 123 -7.33 8.59 1.13
N HIS A 124 -6.22 9.30 1.30
CA HIS A 124 -5.45 9.84 0.17
C HIS A 124 -3.93 9.72 0.34
N HIS A 125 -3.50 9.31 1.53
CA HIS A 125 -2.11 8.98 1.81
C HIS A 125 -2.04 7.82 2.81
N VAL A 126 -1.07 6.93 2.63
CA VAL A 126 -0.85 5.75 3.48
C VAL A 126 0.57 5.74 4.02
N GLN A 127 0.70 5.51 5.34
CA GLN A 127 1.96 5.53 6.05
C GLN A 127 2.06 4.31 6.96
N LEU A 128 3.26 3.75 7.11
CA LEU A 128 3.52 2.66 8.04
C LEU A 128 4.15 3.19 9.32
N VAL A 129 3.62 2.82 10.48
CA VAL A 129 4.25 3.09 11.77
C VAL A 129 5.46 2.15 11.95
N THR A 130 6.62 2.73 12.24
CA THR A 130 7.86 1.98 12.53
C THR A 130 8.33 2.13 13.96
N GLY A 131 7.80 3.11 14.69
CA GLY A 131 8.12 3.36 16.08
C GLY A 131 7.13 4.34 16.69
N THR A 132 6.90 4.22 17.99
CA THR A 132 6.01 5.10 18.75
C THR A 132 6.67 5.49 20.06
N SER A 133 6.58 6.75 20.42
CA SER A 133 6.94 7.30 21.73
C SER A 133 5.82 8.23 22.22
N PRO A 134 5.82 8.66 23.49
CA PRO A 134 4.87 9.67 23.97
C PRO A 134 4.90 10.99 23.18
N ALA A 135 6.04 11.33 22.56
CA ALA A 135 6.26 12.61 21.88
C ALA A 135 6.16 12.52 20.34
N SER A 136 6.22 11.32 19.77
CA SER A 136 6.38 11.15 18.33
C SER A 136 5.99 9.76 17.82
N ILE A 137 5.63 9.71 16.55
CA ILE A 137 5.40 8.48 15.79
C ILE A 137 6.36 8.51 14.60
N SER A 138 7.24 7.52 14.51
CA SER A 138 8.14 7.32 13.39
C SER A 138 7.44 6.54 12.28
N ILE A 139 7.57 6.99 11.05
CA ILE A 139 6.87 6.42 9.90
C ILE A 139 7.81 6.10 8.72
N LEU A 140 7.37 5.17 7.87
CA LEU A 140 7.86 4.97 6.51
C LEU A 140 6.71 5.10 5.52
N GLN A 141 6.98 5.65 4.34
CA GLN A 141 5.97 5.84 3.30
C GLN A 141 6.59 5.75 1.90
N GLY A 142 5.80 5.29 0.92
CA GLY A 142 6.09 5.57 -0.48
C GLY A 142 5.79 7.02 -0.84
N ASN A 143 6.27 7.48 -1.99
CA ASN A 143 6.04 8.83 -2.49
C ASN A 143 5.84 8.83 -4.01
N SER A 144 5.45 9.95 -4.61
CA SER A 144 5.05 10.01 -6.01
C SER A 144 5.51 11.28 -6.68
N SER A 145 6.14 11.16 -7.86
CA SER A 145 6.59 12.32 -8.61
C SER A 145 5.41 12.92 -9.39
N GLY A 146 5.11 14.20 -9.13
CA GLY A 146 4.04 14.93 -9.79
C GLY A 146 2.63 14.62 -9.28
N VAL A 147 1.65 15.32 -9.84
CA VAL A 147 0.25 15.30 -9.40
C VAL A 147 -0.41 13.94 -9.68
N ILE A 148 -0.34 13.00 -8.73
CA ILE A 148 -1.21 11.80 -8.69
C ILE A 148 -2.48 12.18 -7.93
N VAL A 149 -3.28 13.08 -8.51
CA VAL A 149 -4.62 13.36 -8.01
C VAL A 149 -5.62 12.97 -9.08
N ARG A 150 -6.73 12.34 -8.69
CA ARG A 150 -7.89 12.26 -9.58
C ARG A 150 -8.33 13.70 -9.90
N PRO A 151 -8.61 14.03 -11.18
CA PRO A 151 -8.88 13.11 -12.29
C PRO A 151 -7.67 12.81 -13.21
N PHE A 152 -6.48 13.35 -12.93
CA PHE A 152 -5.32 13.24 -13.83
C PHE A 152 -4.85 11.80 -14.06
N THR A 153 -4.91 10.94 -13.03
CA THR A 153 -4.59 9.51 -13.13
C THR A 153 -5.61 8.73 -13.96
N THR A 154 -6.89 9.13 -13.92
CA THR A 154 -7.98 8.53 -14.71
C THR A 154 -7.85 8.88 -16.20
N ILE A 155 -7.46 10.11 -16.53
CA ILE A 155 -7.24 10.56 -17.91
C ILE A 155 -5.97 9.91 -18.51
N MET A 156 -4.86 9.84 -17.78
CA MET A 156 -3.63 9.19 -18.26
C MET A 156 -3.78 7.67 -18.49
N ARG A 157 -4.69 7.01 -17.73
CA ARG A 157 -5.07 5.61 -17.95
C ARG A 157 -5.75 5.39 -19.30
N ILE A 158 -6.49 6.37 -19.82
CA ILE A 158 -7.14 6.33 -21.15
C ILE A 158 -6.11 6.42 -22.27
N PHE A 159 -4.99 7.12 -22.06
CA PHE A 159 -3.90 7.28 -23.04
C PHE A 159 -2.79 6.22 -22.96
N GLY A 160 -3.05 5.06 -22.34
CA GLY A 160 -2.09 3.94 -22.27
C GLY A 160 -0.88 4.16 -21.36
N ARG A 161 -0.83 5.28 -20.61
CA ARG A 161 0.22 5.58 -19.62
C ARG A 161 -0.32 5.38 -18.21
N ASN A 162 -0.31 4.14 -17.74
CA ASN A 162 -0.74 3.84 -16.38
C ASN A 162 0.39 4.18 -15.38
N ARG A 163 0.37 5.39 -14.84
CA ARG A 163 1.34 5.88 -13.84
C ARG A 163 1.28 5.14 -12.50
N ALA A 164 0.23 4.35 -12.27
CA ALA A 164 0.09 3.44 -11.14
C ALA A 164 0.61 2.02 -11.44
N ASN A 165 0.90 1.68 -12.71
CA ASN A 165 1.48 0.38 -13.07
C ASN A 165 3.00 0.40 -12.81
N PRO A 166 3.53 -0.41 -11.87
CA PRO A 166 4.96 -0.47 -11.58
C PRO A 166 5.83 -0.91 -12.77
N GLN A 167 5.23 -1.62 -13.74
CA GLN A 167 5.92 -2.06 -14.96
C GLN A 167 5.99 -0.98 -16.05
N SER A 168 5.30 0.15 -15.89
CA SER A 168 5.32 1.24 -16.88
C SER A 168 6.57 2.11 -16.76
N ALA A 169 7.16 2.50 -17.89
CA ALA A 169 8.22 3.52 -17.91
C ALA A 169 7.76 4.88 -17.32
N SER A 170 6.44 5.12 -17.28
CA SER A 170 5.84 6.34 -16.72
C SER A 170 5.41 6.21 -15.25
N TYR A 171 5.78 5.10 -14.59
CA TYR A 171 5.43 4.84 -13.21
C TYR A 171 5.90 5.96 -12.28
N ALA A 172 4.99 6.44 -11.46
CA ALA A 172 5.19 7.67 -10.69
C ALA A 172 5.74 7.44 -9.28
N GLY A 173 5.83 6.19 -8.82
CA GLY A 173 6.39 5.88 -7.50
C GLY A 173 7.80 6.45 -7.32
N MET A 174 8.17 6.76 -6.08
CA MET A 174 9.49 7.27 -5.71
C MET A 174 10.14 6.38 -4.64
N GLY A 175 11.36 6.72 -4.22
CA GLY A 175 12.00 6.04 -3.10
C GLY A 175 11.16 6.15 -1.82
N VAL A 176 11.30 5.16 -0.94
CA VAL A 176 10.62 5.16 0.36
C VAL A 176 11.28 6.16 1.28
N GLU A 177 10.46 7.02 1.87
CA GLU A 177 10.89 8.08 2.77
C GLU A 177 10.58 7.72 4.22
N SER A 178 11.42 8.21 5.13
CA SER A 178 11.18 8.17 6.57
C SER A 178 10.78 9.54 7.09
N GLY A 179 9.87 9.56 8.05
CA GLY A 179 9.44 10.79 8.70
C GLY A 179 9.08 10.58 10.16
N THR A 180 8.82 11.69 10.83
CA THR A 180 8.33 11.71 12.21
C THR A 180 7.12 12.61 12.27
N THR A 181 6.01 12.10 12.83
CA THR A 181 4.81 12.90 13.09
C THR A 181 4.65 13.09 14.59
N HIS A 182 4.21 14.27 15.01
CA HIS A 182 3.91 14.55 16.41
C HIS A 182 2.43 14.36 16.68
N PRO A 183 2.04 13.74 17.81
CA PRO A 183 0.63 13.64 18.19
C PRO A 183 0.03 15.04 18.30
N VAL A 184 -0.96 15.36 17.45
CA VAL A 184 -1.70 16.61 17.58
C VAL A 184 -2.59 16.49 18.80
N ARG A 185 -2.34 17.32 19.82
CA ARG A 185 -3.14 17.35 21.06
C ARG A 185 -4.47 18.06 20.80
N LYS A 186 -5.42 17.42 20.10
CA LYS A 186 -6.85 17.83 20.06
C LYS A 186 -7.75 16.60 19.94
N GLY A 187 -8.78 16.56 20.79
CA GLY A 187 -9.70 15.44 21.01
C GLY A 187 -10.59 15.07 19.82
N GLY A 188 -9.98 14.60 18.74
CA GLY A 188 -10.65 13.94 17.62
C GLY A 188 -10.56 12.42 17.77
N THR A 189 -11.69 11.74 17.56
CA THR A 189 -11.81 10.30 17.66
C THR A 189 -10.99 9.61 16.58
N SER A 190 -9.76 9.21 16.89
CA SER A 190 -8.93 8.37 16.02
C SER A 190 -9.53 6.97 15.97
N ARG A 191 -10.18 6.60 14.86
CA ARG A 191 -10.62 5.21 14.63
C ARG A 191 -9.45 4.40 14.11
N THR A 192 -8.86 3.59 14.98
CA THR A 192 -7.82 2.62 14.60
C THR A 192 -8.45 1.48 13.80
N ARG A 193 -7.91 1.20 12.61
CA ARG A 193 -8.33 0.10 11.74
C ARG A 193 -7.13 -0.83 11.51
N ARG A 194 -7.37 -2.14 11.44
CA ARG A 194 -6.32 -3.12 11.10
C ARG A 194 -6.60 -3.73 9.72
N PRO A 195 -5.56 -4.04 8.93
CA PRO A 195 -5.70 -4.93 7.78
C PRO A 195 -6.30 -6.26 8.22
N VAL A 196 -7.15 -6.86 7.39
CA VAL A 196 -7.75 -8.18 7.66
C VAL A 196 -6.91 -9.26 6.99
N PRO A 197 -6.12 -10.07 7.73
CA PRO A 197 -5.73 -11.38 7.26
C PRO A 197 -6.98 -12.28 7.26
N LYS A 198 -7.24 -12.97 6.16
CA LYS A 198 -8.36 -13.92 6.05
C LYS A 198 -7.84 -15.34 6.10
#